data_AF-A0A524AQM1-F1
#
_entry.id   AF-A0A524AQM1-F1
#
_cell.length_a   1.000
_cell.length_b   1.000
_cell.length_c   1.000
_cell.angle_alpha   90.00
_cell.angle_beta   90.00
_cell.angle_gamma   90.00
#
_symmetry.space_group_name_H-M   'P 1'
#
loop_
_entity.id
_entity.type
_entity.pdbx_description
1 polymer ?
#
loop_
_entity_poly.entity_id
_entity_poly.type
_entity_poly.pdbx_seq_one_letter_code
_entity_poly.pdbx_strand_id
1 'polypeptide(L)'
;MKVLNLELPPQVYRRLREEAARLDKPPQVVAQEWLVERLTSPTTEPSSDRERARQALRAAGLLTELGPNLRRLADPTVRLEDVSAALNRAGGKTLSEVILEQRGPKG
;
A
#
# COMPACT_ATOMS: atom_id res chain seq x y z
N MET A 1 -22.10 8.91 17.56
CA MET A 1 -22.24 7.57 16.98
C MET A 1 -23.48 7.55 16.09
N LYS A 2 -23.42 6.92 14.91
CA LYS A 2 -24.57 6.71 14.02
C LYS A 2 -24.80 5.20 13.87
N VAL A 3 -26.04 4.76 13.83
CA VAL A 3 -26.41 3.35 13.65
C VAL A 3 -26.73 3.12 12.17
N LEU A 4 -26.15 2.07 11.59
CA LEU A 4 -26.38 1.64 10.21
C LEU A 4 -26.91 0.21 10.23
N ASN A 5 -28.13 0.01 9.72
CA ASN A 5 -28.70 -1.33 9.50
C ASN A 5 -28.38 -1.77 8.08
N LEU A 6 -27.76 -2.94 7.93
CA LEU A 6 -27.37 -3.51 6.64
C LEU A 6 -28.14 -4.81 6.41
N GLU A 7 -28.89 -4.87 5.33
CA GLU A 7 -29.42 -6.11 4.81
C GLU A 7 -28.38 -6.75 3.89
N LEU A 8 -27.86 -7.91 4.30
CA LEU A 8 -26.84 -8.64 3.55
C LEU A 8 -27.49 -9.86 2.89
N PRO A 9 -27.17 -10.14 1.60
CA PRO A 9 -27.56 -11.38 0.98
C PRO A 9 -27.07 -12.58 1.82
N PRO A 10 -27.84 -13.69 1.92
CA PRO A 10 -27.52 -14.80 2.82
C PRO A 10 -26.12 -15.37 2.63
N GLN A 11 -25.64 -15.44 1.39
CA GLN A 11 -24.29 -15.91 1.06
C GLN A 11 -23.18 -14.97 1.57
N VAL A 12 -23.43 -13.66 1.58
CA VAL A 12 -22.46 -12.66 2.05
C VAL A 12 -22.38 -12.70 3.57
N TYR A 13 -23.53 -12.78 4.24
CA TYR A 13 -23.56 -12.90 5.70
C TYR A 13 -22.89 -14.19 6.19
N ARG A 14 -23.06 -15.31 5.46
CA ARG A 14 -22.39 -16.57 5.79
C ARG A 14 -20.87 -16.43 5.76
N ARG A 15 -20.31 -15.87 4.68
CA ARG A 15 -18.86 -15.63 4.56
C ARG A 15 -18.34 -14.70 5.66
N LEU A 16 -19.09 -13.64 5.97
CA LEU A 16 -18.74 -12.74 7.08
C LEU A 16 -18.70 -13.49 8.41
N ARG A 17 -19.65 -14.40 8.66
CA ARG A 17 -19.67 -15.23 9.87
C ARG A 17 -18.50 -16.18 9.96
N GLU A 18 -18.15 -16.84 8.87
CA GLU A 18 -16.99 -17.74 8.80
C GLU A 18 -15.71 -16.99 9.11
N GLU A 19 -15.57 -15.79 8.53
CA GLU A 19 -14.42 -14.93 8.72
C GLU A 19 -14.32 -14.38 10.15
N ALA A 20 -15.46 -13.99 10.72
CA ALA A 20 -15.54 -13.54 12.10
C ALA A 20 -15.20 -14.66 13.09
N ALA A 21 -15.63 -15.90 12.82
CA ALA A 21 -15.25 -17.05 13.62
C ALA A 21 -13.74 -17.33 13.53
N ARG A 22 -13.13 -17.16 12.34
CA ARG A 22 -11.68 -17.31 12.15
C ARG A 22 -10.87 -16.28 12.96
N LEU A 23 -11.41 -15.08 13.10
CA LEU A 23 -10.77 -13.96 13.79
C LEU A 23 -11.16 -13.86 15.28
N ASP A 24 -11.98 -14.78 15.79
CA ASP A 24 -12.55 -14.77 17.14
C ASP A 24 -13.23 -13.43 17.50
N LYS A 25 -13.98 -12.88 16.53
CA LYS A 25 -14.67 -11.59 16.66
C LYS A 25 -16.15 -11.72 16.32
N PRO A 26 -17.00 -10.80 16.82
CA PRO A 26 -18.38 -10.68 16.35
C PRO A 26 -18.43 -10.25 14.87
N PRO A 27 -19.37 -10.77 14.06
CA PRO A 27 -19.53 -10.39 12.64
C PRO A 27 -19.70 -8.87 12.44
N GLN A 28 -20.35 -8.19 13.37
CA GLN A 28 -20.58 -6.75 13.33
C GLN A 28 -19.27 -5.96 13.44
N VAL A 29 -18.36 -6.43 14.30
CA VAL A 29 -17.05 -5.79 14.50
C VAL A 29 -16.21 -5.95 13.24
N VAL A 30 -16.19 -7.16 12.66
CA VAL A 30 -15.46 -7.42 11.41
C VAL A 30 -16.03 -6.59 10.25
N ALA A 31 -17.35 -6.52 10.12
CA ALA A 31 -17.99 -5.70 9.10
C ALA A 31 -17.67 -4.21 9.27
N GLN A 32 -17.68 -3.71 10.51
CA GLN A 32 -17.31 -2.33 10.82
C GLN A 32 -15.84 -2.06 10.49
N GLU A 33 -14.91 -2.93 10.93
CA GLU A 33 -13.48 -2.81 10.65
C GLU A 33 -13.22 -2.75 9.15
N TRP A 34 -13.85 -3.63 8.37
CA TRP A 34 -13.72 -3.64 6.91
C TRP A 34 -14.32 -2.41 6.25
N LEU A 35 -15.48 -1.92 6.71
CA LEU A 35 -16.08 -0.70 6.20
C LEU A 35 -15.18 0.50 6.49
N VAL A 36 -14.65 0.61 7.70
CA VAL A 36 -13.71 1.67 8.09
C VAL A 36 -12.44 1.56 7.28
N GLU A 37 -11.81 0.40 7.17
CA GLU A 37 -10.60 0.20 6.37
C GLU A 37 -10.80 0.66 4.93
N ARG A 38 -11.93 0.30 4.31
CA ARG A 38 -12.19 0.57 2.89
C ARG A 38 -12.61 2.02 2.61
N LEU A 39 -13.27 2.67 3.57
CA LEU A 39 -13.70 4.07 3.46
C LEU A 39 -12.64 5.07 3.98
N THR A 40 -11.72 4.62 4.84
CA THR A 40 -10.63 5.45 5.40
C THR A 40 -9.31 5.25 4.66
N SER A 41 -9.15 4.11 3.97
CA SER A 41 -8.12 4.01 2.94
C SER A 41 -8.40 5.11 1.92
N PRO A 42 -7.45 6.02 1.66
CA PRO A 42 -7.63 7.03 0.65
C PRO A 42 -7.76 6.29 -0.69
N THR A 43 -9.00 6.11 -1.13
CA THR A 43 -9.33 5.89 -2.54
C THR A 43 -9.11 7.25 -3.20
N THR A 44 -7.85 7.66 -3.27
CA THR A 44 -7.43 8.68 -4.20
C THR A 44 -7.52 7.98 -5.54
N GLU A 45 -8.60 8.24 -6.28
CA GLU A 45 -8.58 8.15 -7.75
C GLU A 45 -7.17 8.54 -8.20
N PRO A 46 -6.40 7.64 -8.83
CA PRO A 46 -4.98 7.85 -9.04
C PRO A 46 -4.79 9.11 -9.90
N SER A 47 -4.44 10.23 -9.26
CA SER A 47 -4.39 11.55 -9.89
C SER A 47 -3.24 11.69 -10.88
N SER A 48 -2.42 10.64 -11.03
CA SER A 48 -1.27 10.60 -11.92
C SER A 48 -0.99 9.18 -12.41
N ASP A 49 -0.31 9.07 -13.55
CA ASP A 49 0.20 7.80 -14.09
C ASP A 49 1.05 7.03 -13.09
N ARG A 50 1.79 7.74 -12.24
CA ARG A 50 2.60 7.14 -11.17
C ARG A 50 1.73 6.42 -10.16
N GLU A 51 0.58 7.00 -9.78
CA GLU A 51 -0.32 6.41 -8.80
C GLU A 51 -1.05 5.19 -9.39
N ARG A 52 -1.44 5.26 -10.68
CA ARG A 52 -1.97 4.10 -11.44
C ARG A 52 -0.96 2.95 -11.49
N ALA A 53 0.29 3.25 -11.84
CA ALA A 53 1.36 2.25 -11.89
C ALA A 53 1.60 1.60 -10.53
N ARG A 54 1.61 2.39 -9.44
CA ARG A 54 1.72 1.86 -8.06
C ARG A 54 0.56 0.94 -7.71
N GLN A 55 -0.67 1.31 -8.08
CA GLN A 55 -1.84 0.50 -7.80
C GLN A 55 -1.80 -0.84 -8.56
N ALA A 56 -1.40 -0.82 -9.84
CA ALA A 56 -1.17 -2.04 -10.62
C ALA A 56 -0.08 -2.94 -10.01
N LEU A 57 1.02 -2.34 -9.55
CA LEU A 57 2.11 -3.08 -8.89
C LEU A 57 1.68 -3.68 -7.54
N ARG A 58 0.86 -2.99 -6.75
CA ARG A 58 0.27 -3.56 -5.52
C ARG A 58 -0.66 -4.72 -5.84
N ALA A 59 -1.54 -4.57 -6.83
CA ALA A 59 -2.47 -5.62 -7.24
C ALA A 59 -1.73 -6.88 -7.75
N ALA A 60 -0.57 -6.70 -8.38
CA ALA A 60 0.31 -7.78 -8.80
C ALA A 60 1.20 -8.35 -7.67
N GLY A 61 1.13 -7.83 -6.45
CA GLY A 61 1.98 -8.23 -5.32
C GLY A 61 3.46 -7.80 -5.44
N LEU A 62 3.78 -6.95 -6.42
CA LEU A 62 5.15 -6.46 -6.70
C LEU A 62 5.52 -5.21 -5.89
N LEU A 63 4.53 -4.56 -5.28
CA LEU A 63 4.74 -3.44 -4.37
C LEU A 63 4.14 -3.79 -3.01
N THR A 64 4.99 -3.97 -2.00
CA THR A 64 4.60 -4.35 -0.65
C THR A 64 4.94 -3.23 0.34
N GLU A 65 4.22 -3.18 1.46
CA GLU A 65 4.61 -2.29 2.56
C GLU A 65 5.95 -2.73 3.17
N LEU A 66 6.69 -1.77 3.71
CA LEU A 66 7.89 -2.04 4.48
C LEU A 66 7.52 -2.89 5.71
N GLY A 67 8.08 -4.10 5.77
CA GLY A 67 7.96 -4.97 6.93
C GLY A 67 8.54 -4.34 8.20
N PRO A 68 8.23 -4.87 9.39
CA PRO A 68 8.57 -4.27 10.68
C PRO A 68 10.08 -4.06 10.88
N ASN A 69 10.91 -4.92 10.30
CA ASN A 69 12.38 -4.78 10.36
C ASN A 69 12.87 -3.60 9.53
N LEU A 70 12.35 -3.43 8.31
CA LEU A 70 12.72 -2.32 7.45
C LEU A 70 12.16 -0.99 7.96
N ARG A 71 10.95 -1.01 8.54
CA ARG A 71 10.37 0.18 9.22
C ARG A 71 11.23 0.67 10.39
N ARG A 72 11.88 -0.24 11.13
CA ARG A 72 12.82 0.14 12.21
C ARG A 72 14.13 0.73 11.70
N LEU A 73 14.58 0.34 10.52
CA LEU A 73 15.79 0.84 9.89
C LEU A 73 15.56 2.14 9.11
N ALA A 74 14.32 2.39 8.68
CA ALA A 74 13.93 3.60 8.00
C ALA A 74 13.88 4.77 8.99
N ASP A 75 14.63 5.83 8.72
CA ASP A 75 14.46 7.11 9.40
C ASP A 75 13.36 7.92 8.69
N PRO A 76 12.17 8.11 9.30
CA PRO A 76 11.06 8.82 8.67
C PRO A 76 11.30 10.32 8.58
N THR A 77 12.33 10.86 9.23
CA THR A 77 12.66 12.28 9.19
C THR A 77 13.49 12.66 7.96
N VAL A 78 14.10 11.67 7.30
CA VAL A 78 14.89 11.86 6.09
C VAL A 78 13.96 12.02 4.88
N ARG A 79 13.98 13.20 4.26
CA ARG A 79 13.18 13.46 3.06
C ARG A 79 13.92 13.04 1.79
N LEU A 80 13.15 12.66 0.78
CA LEU A 80 13.69 12.29 -0.53
C LEU A 80 14.45 13.43 -1.18
N GLU A 81 13.97 14.68 -1.01
CA GLU A 81 14.64 15.85 -1.57
C GLU A 81 16.05 16.03 -1.00
N ASP A 82 16.22 15.82 0.31
CA ASP A 82 17.50 15.95 1.01
C ASP A 82 18.50 14.90 0.54
N VAL A 83 18.04 13.66 0.39
CA VAL A 83 18.85 12.54 -0.15
C VAL A 83 19.24 12.81 -1.59
N SER A 84 18.30 13.25 -2.42
CA SER A 84 18.57 13.57 -3.83
C SER A 84 19.56 14.72 -3.97
N ALA A 85 19.41 15.78 -3.17
CA ALA A 85 20.32 16.91 -3.17
C ALA A 85 21.73 16.53 -2.68
N ALA A 86 21.84 15.61 -1.71
CA ALA A 86 23.12 15.09 -1.24
C ALA A 86 23.81 14.22 -2.30
N LEU A 87 23.06 13.33 -2.95
CA LEU A 87 23.58 12.47 -4.02
C LEU A 87 24.00 13.27 -5.26
N ASN A 88 23.22 14.28 -5.65
CA ASN A 88 23.56 15.16 -6.77
C ASN A 88 24.83 15.98 -6.48
N ARG A 89 25.05 16.39 -5.23
CA ARG A 89 26.27 17.10 -4.80
C ARG A 89 27.51 16.22 -4.80
N ALA A 90 27.36 14.90 -4.65
CA ALA A 90 28.49 13.96 -4.66
C ALA A 90 29.17 13.82 -6.04
N GLY A 91 28.57 14.40 -7.11
CA GLY A 91 29.21 14.54 -8.42
C GLY A 91 29.45 13.23 -9.19
N GLY A 92 28.90 12.11 -8.72
CA GLY A 92 29.01 10.80 -9.35
C GLY A 92 27.80 10.47 -10.25
N LYS A 93 27.93 9.38 -11.02
CA LYS A 93 26.81 8.82 -11.78
C LYS A 93 25.67 8.47 -10.84
N THR A 94 24.45 8.84 -11.22
CA THR A 94 23.23 8.45 -10.52
C THR A 94 23.04 6.94 -10.59
N LEU A 95 22.33 6.38 -9.61
CA LEU A 95 22.02 4.95 -9.60
C LEU A 95 21.25 4.52 -10.87
N SER A 96 20.42 5.41 -11.41
CA SER A 96 19.71 5.18 -12.68
C SER A 96 20.66 5.03 -13.86
N GLU A 97 21.71 5.86 -13.94
CA GLU A 97 22.73 5.77 -15.00
C GLU A 97 23.56 4.48 -14.86
N VAL A 98 23.92 4.11 -13.62
CA VAL A 98 24.63 2.85 -13.35
C VAL A 98 23.78 1.64 -13.77
N ILE A 99 22.48 1.65 -13.45
CA ILE A 99 21.56 0.58 -13.85
C ILE A 99 21.40 0.52 -15.37
N LEU A 100 21.32 1.67 -16.06
CA LEU A 100 21.23 1.73 -17.52
C LEU A 100 22.49 1.19 -18.20
N GLU A 101 23.68 1.55 -17.69
CA GLU A 101 24.96 1.00 -18.16
C GLU A 101 25.05 -0.51 -17.94
N GLN A 102 24.60 -1.00 -16.78
CA GLN A 102 24.59 -2.44 -16.46
C GLN A 102 23.54 -3.24 -17.25
N ARG A 103 22.47 -2.60 -17.72
CA ARG A 103 21.39 -3.28 -18.46
C ARG A 103 21.79 -3.73 -19.86
N GLY A 104 22.90 -3.21 -20.39
CA GLY A 104 23.29 -3.41 -21.79
C GLY A 104 22.33 -2.75 -22.79
N PRO A 105 22.65 -2.78 -24.10
CA PRO A 105 21.79 -2.21 -25.13
C PRO A 105 20.42 -2.90 -25.13
N LYS A 106 19.35 -2.10 -25.20
CA LYS A 106 17.99 -2.61 -25.45
C LYS A 106 17.96 -3.17 -26.87
N GLY A 107 18.07 -4.50 -27.00
CA GLY A 107 17.69 -5.23 -28.21
C GLY A 107 16.18 -5.27 -28.38
#